data_AF-A0A3D0V5F5-F1
#
_entry.id   AF-A0A3D0V5F5-F1
#
_cell.length_a   1.000
_cell.length_b   1.000
_cell.length_c   1.000
_cell.angle_alpha   90.00
_cell.angle_beta   90.00
_cell.angle_gamma   90.00
#
_symmetry.space_group_name_H-M   'P 1'
#
loop_
_entity.id
_entity.type
_entity.pdbx_description
1 polymer ?
#
loop_
_entity_poly.entity_id
_entity_poly.type
_entity_poly.pdbx_seq_one_letter_code
_entity_poly.pdbx_strand_id
1 'polypeptide(L)'
;MVQNFSIRLKLIGGFIVIIIFVLQTGLFSYLYYRQIIAPLSQEIPQAITDLSNISDLNVYAELIRYYDEALTQSARNYAFTQQEKWKQRYDQIVPELDTVIYEAIKKGDEEDVSYFSDVNDSNLALVDLEKESFRLVDAGFAEEAVEILESEEYWRLKEEYAQGIRSYVEKYEQAQQLSSRDSFEKIEIITNKAREVVIESYIVLFCLYTIIIIISLFLIYLIDRRIIRRIKSLIQNTKEIASGNLDVRTEVVFEDEMGLLEKSINIMTDKLVNSQKDIQKIVEKRTAEIEQLNKYLVGRELRMIELKKKLNEQSHEDSQ
;
A
#
# COMPACT_ATOMS: atom_id res chain seq x y z
N MET A 1 -42.17 11.21 9.23
CA MET A 1 -42.21 12.24 8.17
C MET A 1 -40.91 12.10 7.37
N VAL A 2 -40.89 11.28 6.33
CA VAL A 2 -39.67 11.08 5.51
C VAL A 2 -39.62 12.22 4.51
N GLN A 3 -38.67 13.14 4.65
CA GLN A 3 -38.43 14.17 3.64
C GLN A 3 -38.13 13.49 2.30
N ASN A 4 -38.94 13.78 1.28
CA ASN A 4 -38.73 13.27 -0.07
C ASN A 4 -37.57 14.03 -0.71
N PHE A 5 -36.36 13.54 -0.48
CA PHE A 5 -35.16 14.11 -1.10
C PHE A 5 -35.15 13.91 -2.61
N SER A 6 -34.52 14.85 -3.30
CA SER A 6 -34.30 14.78 -4.75
C SER A 6 -33.55 13.52 -5.16
N ILE A 7 -33.81 13.04 -6.38
CA ILE A 7 -33.10 11.91 -6.99
C ILE A 7 -31.60 12.20 -7.04
N ARG A 8 -31.24 13.44 -7.34
CA ARG A 8 -29.86 13.92 -7.33
C ARG A 8 -29.21 13.71 -5.96
N LEU A 9 -29.90 14.04 -4.86
CA LEU A 9 -29.35 13.87 -3.53
C LEU A 9 -29.22 12.38 -3.14
N LYS A 10 -30.15 11.52 -3.57
CA LYS A 10 -30.07 10.06 -3.37
C LYS A 10 -28.85 9.45 -4.09
N LEU A 11 -28.59 9.87 -5.33
CA LEU A 11 -27.41 9.45 -6.10
C LEU A 11 -26.11 9.95 -5.48
N ILE A 12 -26.04 11.25 -5.15
CA ILE A 12 -24.87 11.85 -4.50
C ILE A 12 -24.58 11.17 -3.17
N GLY A 13 -25.61 10.85 -2.37
CA GLY A 13 -25.46 10.09 -1.12
C GLY A 13 -24.78 8.74 -1.34
N GLY A 14 -25.17 8.00 -2.39
CA GLY A 14 -24.52 6.74 -2.75
C GLY A 14 -23.02 6.90 -3.09
N PHE A 15 -22.67 7.91 -3.89
CA PHE A 15 -21.27 8.20 -4.21
C PHE A 15 -20.46 8.65 -2.98
N ILE A 16 -21.05 9.46 -2.11
CA ILE A 16 -20.41 9.89 -0.85
C ILE A 16 -20.08 8.70 0.03
N VAL A 17 -21.00 7.73 0.16
CA VAL A 17 -20.75 6.50 0.92
C VAL A 17 -19.54 5.75 0.37
N ILE A 18 -19.45 5.58 -0.95
CA ILE A 18 -18.30 4.92 -1.59
C ILE A 18 -16.99 5.67 -1.30
N ILE A 19 -17.00 7.01 -1.44
CA ILE A 19 -15.81 7.84 -1.19
C ILE A 19 -15.35 7.72 0.27
N ILE A 20 -16.28 7.73 1.22
CA ILE A 20 -15.96 7.54 2.65
C ILE A 20 -15.28 6.19 2.87
N PHE A 21 -15.77 5.11 2.27
CA PHE A 21 -15.14 3.79 2.38
C PHE A 21 -13.72 3.75 1.77
N VAL A 22 -13.52 4.39 0.61
CA VAL A 22 -12.19 4.47 -0.02
C VAL A 22 -11.22 5.25 0.86
N LEU A 23 -11.65 6.38 1.43
CA LEU A 23 -10.83 7.16 2.35
C LEU A 23 -10.51 6.38 3.64
N GLN A 24 -11.49 5.66 4.18
CA GLN A 24 -11.32 4.88 5.39
C GLN A 24 -10.35 3.70 5.19
N THR A 25 -10.44 3.00 4.05
CA THR A 25 -9.50 1.91 3.69
C THR A 25 -8.08 2.44 3.45
N GLY A 26 -7.93 3.59 2.81
CA GLY A 26 -6.63 4.24 2.63
C GLY A 26 -6.00 4.68 3.96
N LEU A 27 -6.79 5.29 4.84
CA LEU A 27 -6.34 5.68 6.18
C LEU A 27 -5.93 4.47 7.02
N PHE A 28 -6.74 3.41 6.99
CA PHE A 28 -6.43 2.16 7.69
C PHE A 28 -5.11 1.55 7.20
N SER A 29 -4.92 1.47 5.88
CA SER A 29 -3.69 0.96 5.27
C SER A 29 -2.47 1.78 5.70
N TYR A 30 -2.59 3.11 5.73
CA TYR A 30 -1.51 4.00 6.14
C TYR A 30 -1.12 3.85 7.62
N LEU A 31 -2.11 3.72 8.51
CA LEU A 31 -1.85 3.53 9.95
C LEU A 31 -1.17 2.19 10.23
N TYR A 32 -1.61 1.11 9.56
CA TYR A 32 -1.01 -0.22 9.70
C TYR A 32 0.40 -0.32 9.10
N TYR A 33 0.62 0.31 7.95
CA TYR A 33 1.94 0.39 7.31
C TYR A 33 3.02 0.94 8.25
N ARG A 34 2.67 1.94 9.06
CA ARG A 34 3.60 2.52 10.06
C ARG A 34 4.00 1.55 11.17
N GLN A 35 3.14 0.62 11.57
CA GLN A 35 3.46 -0.36 12.61
C GLN A 35 4.47 -1.42 12.15
N ILE A 36 4.51 -1.72 10.85
CA ILE A 36 5.42 -2.74 10.29
C ILE A 36 6.80 -2.14 10.00
N ILE A 37 6.86 -0.94 9.44
CA ILE A 37 8.11 -0.40 8.89
C ILE A 37 9.07 0.12 9.93
N ALA A 38 8.56 0.74 11.01
CA ALA A 38 9.42 1.27 12.05
C ALA A 38 10.41 0.21 12.59
N PRO A 39 9.98 -0.97 13.06
CA PRO A 39 10.91 -2.00 13.52
C PRO A 39 11.78 -2.59 12.40
N LEU A 40 11.24 -2.76 11.18
CA LEU A 40 12.01 -3.30 10.05
C LEU A 40 13.16 -2.38 9.61
N SER A 41 12.95 -1.07 9.69
CA SER A 41 13.87 -0.04 9.20
C SER A 41 14.92 0.40 10.22
N GLN A 42 14.71 0.12 11.51
CA GLN A 42 15.58 0.61 12.59
C GLN A 42 16.15 -0.51 13.46
N GLU A 43 15.31 -1.42 13.96
CA GLU A 43 15.74 -2.42 14.94
C GLU A 43 16.55 -3.55 14.29
N ILE A 44 16.16 -4.02 13.10
CA ILE A 44 16.87 -5.08 12.38
C ILE A 44 18.25 -4.61 11.89
N PRO A 45 18.40 -3.44 11.22
CA PRO A 45 19.73 -2.96 10.79
C PRO A 45 20.68 -2.73 11.96
N GLN A 46 20.18 -2.25 13.10
CA GLN A 46 21.00 -2.05 14.29
C GLN A 46 21.53 -3.37 14.84
N ALA A 47 20.66 -4.38 15.00
CA ALA A 47 21.09 -5.71 15.45
C ALA A 47 22.14 -6.35 14.53
N ILE A 48 22.02 -6.16 13.21
CA ILE A 48 23.02 -6.64 12.24
C ILE A 48 24.35 -5.87 12.40
N THR A 49 24.29 -4.55 12.61
CA THR A 49 25.47 -3.70 12.78
C THR A 49 26.22 -4.06 14.06
N ASP A 50 25.49 -4.29 15.16
CA ASP A 50 26.07 -4.71 16.44
C ASP A 50 26.81 -6.05 16.29
N LEU A 51 26.24 -7.00 15.54
CA LEU A 51 26.87 -8.30 15.23
C LEU A 51 28.12 -8.14 14.35
N SER A 52 28.11 -7.19 13.42
CA SER A 52 29.23 -6.92 12.49
C SER A 52 30.43 -6.27 13.18
N ASN A 53 30.21 -5.27 14.03
CA ASN A 53 31.30 -4.59 14.76
C ASN A 53 32.06 -5.54 15.68
N ILE A 54 31.30 -6.45 16.30
CA ILE A 54 31.78 -7.57 17.08
C ILE A 54 32.77 -8.40 16.23
N SER A 55 32.38 -8.81 15.02
CA SER A 55 33.25 -9.61 14.13
C SER A 55 34.58 -8.94 13.76
N ASP A 56 34.64 -7.61 13.65
CA ASP A 56 35.84 -6.90 13.21
C ASP A 56 36.97 -6.93 14.27
N LEU A 57 36.64 -6.74 15.55
CA LEU A 57 37.64 -6.75 16.63
C LEU A 57 38.22 -8.16 16.86
N ASN A 58 37.42 -9.20 16.67
CA ASN A 58 37.88 -10.58 16.77
C ASN A 58 38.89 -10.95 15.67
N VAL A 59 38.76 -10.35 14.48
CA VAL A 59 39.76 -10.51 13.40
C VAL A 59 41.11 -9.93 13.81
N TYR A 60 41.14 -8.78 14.48
CA TYR A 60 42.39 -8.23 14.99
C TYR A 60 43.00 -9.14 16.05
N ALA A 61 42.24 -9.68 17.00
CA ALA A 61 42.76 -10.61 18.01
C ALA A 61 43.39 -11.88 17.39
N GLU A 62 42.81 -12.43 16.32
CA GLU A 62 43.40 -13.55 15.57
C GLU A 62 44.70 -13.15 14.85
N LEU A 63 44.73 -11.97 14.22
CA LEU A 63 45.94 -11.46 13.56
C LEU A 63 47.06 -11.16 14.55
N ILE A 64 46.72 -10.62 15.73
CA ILE A 64 47.67 -10.36 16.82
C ILE A 64 48.34 -11.66 17.25
N ARG A 65 47.55 -12.71 17.55
CA ARG A 65 48.08 -14.05 17.87
C ARG A 65 48.94 -14.64 16.75
N TYR A 66 48.50 -14.48 15.50
CA TYR A 66 49.23 -14.98 14.34
C TYR A 66 50.61 -14.33 14.21
N TYR A 67 50.67 -12.99 14.30
CA TYR A 67 51.92 -12.26 14.18
C TYR A 67 52.84 -12.46 15.37
N ASP A 68 52.32 -12.54 16.59
CA ASP A 68 53.08 -12.88 17.80
C ASP A 68 53.79 -14.24 17.70
N GLU A 69 53.07 -15.27 17.26
CA GLU A 69 53.65 -16.59 17.01
C GLU A 69 54.74 -16.53 15.93
N ALA A 70 54.48 -15.77 14.86
CA ALA A 70 55.44 -15.62 13.77
C ALA A 70 56.70 -14.85 14.18
N LEU A 71 56.58 -13.82 15.03
CA LEU A 71 57.70 -13.09 15.63
C LEU A 71 58.50 -14.01 16.55
N THR A 72 57.84 -14.68 17.49
CA THR A 72 58.46 -15.64 18.42
C THR A 72 59.27 -16.70 17.69
N GLN A 73 58.68 -17.32 16.66
CA GLN A 73 59.39 -18.30 15.83
C GLN A 73 60.55 -17.70 15.05
N SER A 74 60.38 -16.49 14.52
CA SER A 74 61.44 -15.82 13.75
C SER A 74 62.61 -15.46 14.66
N ALA A 75 62.33 -14.96 15.86
CA ALA A 75 63.35 -14.60 16.82
C ALA A 75 64.16 -15.81 17.30
N ARG A 76 63.46 -16.87 17.72
CA ARG A 76 64.08 -18.15 18.10
C ARG A 76 64.89 -18.75 16.96
N ASN A 77 64.31 -18.84 15.76
CA ASN A 77 65.01 -19.41 14.62
C ASN A 77 66.26 -18.60 14.24
N TYR A 78 66.25 -17.28 14.39
CA TYR A 78 67.45 -16.47 14.18
C TYR A 78 68.50 -16.79 15.25
N ALA A 79 68.12 -16.80 16.54
CA ALA A 79 69.03 -17.13 17.63
C ALA A 79 69.70 -18.51 17.46
N PHE A 80 68.94 -19.54 17.07
CA PHE A 80 69.47 -20.89 16.90
C PHE A 80 70.21 -21.14 15.58
N THR A 81 69.76 -20.53 14.48
CA THR A 81 70.28 -20.87 13.13
C THR A 81 71.20 -19.82 12.55
N GLN A 82 71.16 -18.59 13.08
CA GLN A 82 71.92 -17.42 12.61
C GLN A 82 71.63 -17.07 11.13
N GLN A 83 70.53 -17.58 10.57
CA GLN A 83 70.15 -17.31 9.19
C GLN A 83 69.37 -15.99 9.11
N GLU A 84 69.97 -15.00 8.45
CA GLU A 84 69.44 -13.63 8.31
C GLU A 84 68.00 -13.55 7.78
N LYS A 85 67.55 -14.54 7.01
CA LYS A 85 66.17 -14.62 6.53
C LYS A 85 65.12 -14.53 7.66
N TRP A 86 65.45 -15.03 8.85
CA TRP A 86 64.54 -15.02 9.99
C TRP A 86 64.46 -13.63 10.63
N LYS A 87 65.58 -12.93 10.73
CA LYS A 87 65.64 -11.52 11.16
C LYS A 87 64.90 -10.61 10.17
N GLN A 88 65.09 -10.82 8.86
CA GLN A 88 64.34 -10.10 7.82
C GLN A 88 62.82 -10.34 7.92
N ARG A 89 62.40 -11.60 8.14
CA ARG A 89 60.98 -11.92 8.35
C ARG A 89 60.44 -11.23 9.61
N TYR A 90 61.20 -11.23 10.69
CA TYR A 90 60.84 -10.55 11.93
C TYR A 90 60.64 -9.04 11.69
N ASP A 91 61.61 -8.37 11.06
CA ASP A 91 61.57 -6.93 10.78
C ASP A 91 60.38 -6.53 9.88
N GLN A 92 59.89 -7.44 9.03
CA GLN A 92 58.70 -7.22 8.22
C GLN A 92 57.40 -7.36 9.02
N ILE A 93 57.37 -8.20 10.05
CA ILE A 93 56.15 -8.51 10.81
C ILE A 93 55.90 -7.51 11.93
N VAL A 94 56.94 -7.00 12.59
CA VAL A 94 56.80 -6.00 13.68
C VAL A 94 55.86 -4.83 13.31
N PRO A 95 56.05 -4.11 12.18
CA PRO A 95 55.18 -2.99 11.84
C PRO A 95 53.73 -3.42 11.52
N GLU A 96 53.52 -4.65 11.04
CA GLU A 96 52.18 -5.20 10.80
C GLU A 96 51.48 -5.48 12.12
N LEU A 97 52.18 -6.07 13.10
CA LEU A 97 51.64 -6.31 14.44
C LEU A 97 51.31 -4.99 15.14
N ASP A 98 52.22 -4.01 15.10
CA ASP A 98 51.99 -2.68 15.70
C ASP A 98 50.75 -2.01 15.10
N THR A 99 50.56 -2.13 13.78
CA THR A 99 49.39 -1.58 13.07
C THR A 99 48.10 -2.27 13.52
N VAL A 100 48.11 -3.59 13.64
CA VAL A 100 46.93 -4.37 14.06
C VAL A 100 46.55 -4.05 15.50
N ILE A 101 47.52 -3.99 16.42
CA ILE A 101 47.27 -3.61 17.82
C ILE A 101 46.72 -2.18 17.90
N TYR A 102 47.31 -1.24 17.15
CA TYR A 102 46.83 0.14 17.11
C TYR A 102 45.38 0.26 16.61
N GLU A 103 45.03 -0.42 15.51
CA GLU A 103 43.67 -0.38 14.98
C GLU A 103 42.68 -1.09 15.92
N ALA A 104 43.09 -2.13 16.65
CA ALA A 104 42.28 -2.77 17.69
C ALA A 104 41.98 -1.79 18.85
N ILE A 105 42.99 -1.10 19.37
CA ILE A 105 42.82 -0.08 20.44
C ILE A 105 41.90 1.05 19.97
N LYS A 106 42.09 1.54 18.74
CA LYS A 106 41.33 2.67 18.19
C LYS A 106 39.85 2.35 17.97
N LYS A 107 39.52 1.11 17.64
CA LYS A 107 38.14 0.66 17.38
C LYS A 107 37.41 0.16 18.63
N GLY A 108 38.15 -0.28 19.64
CA GLY A 108 37.62 -0.88 20.87
C GLY A 108 36.86 0.11 21.76
N ASP A 109 36.00 -0.45 22.63
CA ASP A 109 35.43 0.28 23.77
C ASP A 109 36.45 0.45 24.92
N GLU A 110 36.04 1.06 26.04
CA GLU A 110 36.93 1.34 27.18
C GLU A 110 37.58 0.07 27.76
N GLU A 111 36.85 -1.05 27.81
CA GLU A 111 37.39 -2.33 28.28
C GLU A 111 38.30 -2.97 27.23
N ASP A 112 37.94 -2.91 25.95
CA ASP A 112 38.76 -3.43 24.85
C ASP A 112 40.12 -2.71 24.79
N VAL A 113 40.10 -1.37 24.94
CA VAL A 113 41.30 -0.54 25.02
C VAL A 113 42.21 -1.01 26.14
N SER A 114 41.68 -1.40 27.30
CA SER A 114 42.48 -1.93 28.40
C SER A 114 43.21 -3.21 27.98
N TYR A 115 42.49 -4.21 27.45
CA TYR A 115 43.09 -5.49 27.05
C TYR A 115 44.16 -5.31 25.96
N PHE A 116 43.89 -4.52 24.93
CA PHE A 116 44.84 -4.32 23.84
C PHE A 116 46.01 -3.41 24.21
N SER A 117 45.84 -2.51 25.20
CA SER A 117 46.96 -1.73 25.74
C SER A 117 47.90 -2.60 26.56
N ASP A 118 47.38 -3.51 27.38
CA ASP A 118 48.20 -4.48 28.12
C ASP A 118 49.00 -5.37 27.15
N VAL A 119 48.35 -5.85 26.08
CA VAL A 119 49.00 -6.59 24.98
C VAL A 119 50.09 -5.75 24.31
N ASN A 120 49.82 -4.47 24.04
CA ASN A 120 50.79 -3.57 23.43
C ASN A 120 52.02 -3.36 24.32
N ASP A 121 51.82 -3.18 25.63
CA ASP A 121 52.91 -2.96 26.57
C ASP A 121 53.80 -4.21 26.68
N SER A 122 53.21 -5.41 26.75
CA SER A 122 53.94 -6.66 26.68
C SER A 122 54.65 -6.83 25.33
N ASN A 123 54.01 -6.47 24.21
CA ASN A 123 54.59 -6.54 22.86
C ASN A 123 55.87 -5.70 22.76
N LEU A 124 55.83 -4.44 23.20
CA LEU A 124 56.97 -3.54 23.13
C LEU A 124 58.16 -4.10 23.94
N ALA A 125 57.90 -4.61 25.14
CA ALA A 125 58.92 -5.22 25.98
C ALA A 125 59.48 -6.53 25.38
N LEU A 126 58.64 -7.38 24.78
CA LEU A 126 59.07 -8.58 24.07
C LEU A 126 59.97 -8.23 22.89
N VAL A 127 59.56 -7.26 22.07
CA VAL A 127 60.33 -6.81 20.90
C VAL A 127 61.71 -6.27 21.30
N ASP A 128 61.82 -5.58 22.44
CA ASP A 128 63.10 -5.09 22.95
C ASP A 128 64.04 -6.25 23.35
N LEU A 129 63.52 -7.27 24.05
CA LEU A 129 64.28 -8.49 24.40
C LEU A 129 64.69 -9.28 23.15
N GLU A 130 63.78 -9.43 22.18
CA GLU A 130 64.04 -10.13 20.92
C GLU A 130 65.12 -9.40 20.10
N LYS A 131 65.10 -8.06 20.06
CA LYS A 131 66.15 -7.26 19.42
C LYS A 131 67.48 -7.28 20.18
N GLU A 132 67.47 -7.41 21.50
CA GLU A 132 68.70 -7.65 22.26
C GLU A 132 69.29 -9.02 21.91
N SER A 133 68.47 -10.07 21.84
CA SER A 133 68.88 -11.39 21.37
C SER A 133 69.54 -11.30 19.98
N PHE A 134 68.97 -10.52 19.05
CA PHE A 134 69.56 -10.35 17.72
C PHE A 134 70.92 -9.66 17.75
N ARG A 135 71.08 -8.63 18.60
CA ARG A 135 72.36 -7.93 18.78
C ARG A 135 73.43 -8.86 19.34
N LEU A 136 73.07 -9.78 20.23
CA LEU A 136 73.98 -10.80 20.75
C LEU A 136 74.39 -11.82 19.67
N VAL A 137 73.44 -12.29 18.84
CA VAL A 137 73.75 -13.15 17.69
C VAL A 137 74.71 -12.45 16.72
N ASP A 138 74.43 -11.18 16.36
CA ASP A 138 75.29 -10.38 15.48
C ASP A 138 76.71 -10.19 16.03
N ALA A 139 76.85 -10.16 17.37
CA ALA A 139 78.11 -10.03 18.08
C ALA A 139 78.84 -11.37 18.31
N GLY A 140 78.25 -12.51 17.92
CA GLY A 140 78.83 -13.85 18.06
C GLY A 140 78.49 -14.58 19.37
N PHE A 141 77.56 -14.04 20.17
CA PHE A 141 77.12 -14.57 21.48
C PHE A 141 75.76 -15.27 21.36
N ALA A 142 75.69 -16.35 20.57
CA ALA A 142 74.44 -17.02 20.27
C ALA A 142 73.84 -17.80 21.46
N GLU A 143 74.68 -18.29 22.39
CA GLU A 143 74.18 -18.99 23.59
C GLU A 143 73.47 -18.01 24.54
N GLU A 144 74.08 -16.85 24.76
CA GLU A 144 73.51 -15.76 25.55
C GLU A 144 72.23 -15.18 24.89
N ALA A 145 72.20 -15.13 23.56
CA ALA A 145 71.01 -14.72 22.81
C ALA A 145 69.82 -15.66 23.06
N VAL A 146 70.05 -16.96 23.15
CA VAL A 146 69.02 -17.96 23.47
C VAL A 146 68.59 -17.85 24.93
N GLU A 147 69.52 -17.60 25.85
CA GLU A 147 69.21 -17.42 27.28
C GLU A 147 68.23 -16.26 27.51
N ILE A 148 68.36 -15.16 26.77
CA ILE A 148 67.38 -14.06 26.82
C ILE A 148 65.98 -14.52 26.42
N LEU A 149 65.85 -15.27 25.32
CA LEU A 149 64.56 -15.76 24.79
C LEU A 149 63.94 -16.90 25.60
N GLU A 150 64.68 -17.44 26.57
CA GLU A 150 64.22 -18.46 27.53
C GLU A 150 64.21 -17.95 28.97
N SER A 151 64.45 -16.64 29.17
CA SER A 151 64.46 -16.02 30.49
C SER A 151 63.07 -16.03 31.14
N GLU A 152 63.05 -16.00 32.48
CA GLU A 152 61.80 -15.87 33.24
C GLU A 152 61.03 -14.60 32.86
N GLU A 153 61.75 -13.51 32.57
CA GLU A 153 61.15 -12.25 32.12
C GLU A 153 60.46 -12.38 30.77
N TYR A 154 61.13 -13.00 29.78
CA TYR A 154 60.54 -13.23 28.46
C TYR A 154 59.26 -14.06 28.57
N TRP A 155 59.29 -15.17 29.31
CA TRP A 155 58.11 -16.03 29.48
C TRP A 155 57.00 -15.36 30.30
N ARG A 156 57.33 -14.51 31.28
CA ARG A 156 56.33 -13.70 32.00
C ARG A 156 55.60 -12.75 31.04
N LEU A 157 56.34 -12.04 30.18
CA LEU A 157 55.75 -11.15 29.19
C LEU A 157 54.90 -11.90 28.16
N LYS A 158 55.33 -13.10 27.73
CA LYS A 158 54.52 -13.98 26.87
C LYS A 158 53.20 -14.38 27.53
N GLU A 159 53.21 -14.67 28.83
CA GLU A 159 51.99 -15.00 29.57
C GLU A 159 51.08 -13.78 29.74
N GLU A 160 51.63 -12.60 30.07
CA GLU A 160 50.86 -11.34 30.16
C GLU A 160 50.19 -10.99 28.83
N TYR A 161 50.95 -11.09 27.74
CA TYR A 161 50.43 -10.92 26.38
C TYR A 161 49.29 -11.90 26.07
N ALA A 162 49.51 -13.20 26.31
CA ALA A 162 48.51 -14.23 26.06
C ALA A 162 47.27 -14.07 26.95
N GLN A 163 47.45 -13.61 28.19
CA GLN A 163 46.36 -13.32 29.12
C GLN A 163 45.50 -12.17 28.62
N GLY A 164 46.11 -11.05 28.18
CA GLY A 164 45.36 -9.92 27.62
C GLY A 164 44.47 -10.33 26.44
N ILE A 165 45.00 -11.13 25.51
CA ILE A 165 44.21 -11.67 24.39
C ILE A 165 43.13 -12.64 24.87
N ARG A 166 43.43 -13.53 25.82
CA ARG A 166 42.45 -14.48 26.33
C ARG A 166 41.29 -13.79 27.04
N SER A 167 41.57 -12.77 27.86
CA SER A 167 40.55 -11.99 28.53
C SER A 167 39.65 -11.25 27.55
N TYR A 168 40.22 -10.68 26.48
CA TYR A 168 39.43 -10.12 25.38
C TYR A 168 38.54 -11.18 24.70
N VAL A 169 39.10 -12.33 24.31
CA VAL A 169 38.36 -13.40 23.64
C VAL A 169 37.25 -13.97 24.54
N GLU A 170 37.50 -14.17 25.84
CA GLU A 170 36.49 -14.65 26.79
C GLU A 170 35.34 -13.67 26.98
N LYS A 171 35.63 -12.37 27.16
CA LYS A 171 34.61 -11.30 27.17
C LYS A 171 33.76 -11.39 25.91
N TYR A 172 34.44 -11.50 24.76
CA TYR A 172 33.82 -11.44 23.47
C TYR A 172 32.97 -12.68 23.14
N GLU A 173 33.43 -13.89 23.45
CA GLU A 173 32.66 -15.12 23.26
C GLU A 173 31.36 -15.09 24.08
N GLN A 174 31.42 -14.58 25.32
CA GLN A 174 30.25 -14.39 26.16
C GLN A 174 29.30 -13.34 25.57
N ALA A 175 29.83 -12.18 25.18
CA ALA A 175 29.06 -11.11 24.57
C ALA A 175 28.43 -11.53 23.24
N GLN A 176 29.14 -12.30 22.40
CA GLN A 176 28.64 -12.81 21.13
C GLN A 176 27.52 -13.82 21.34
N GLN A 177 27.63 -14.73 22.31
CA GLN A 177 26.56 -15.68 22.64
C GLN A 177 25.31 -14.98 23.16
N LEU A 178 25.47 -14.01 24.06
CA LEU A 178 24.38 -13.19 24.59
C LEU A 178 23.73 -12.33 23.50
N SER A 179 24.54 -11.57 22.75
CA SER A 179 24.07 -10.69 21.67
C SER A 179 23.43 -11.46 20.52
N SER A 180 23.96 -12.63 20.16
CA SER A 180 23.34 -13.51 19.15
C SER A 180 21.98 -13.99 19.64
N ARG A 181 21.88 -14.48 20.88
CA ARG A 181 20.61 -14.93 21.46
C ARG A 181 19.59 -13.81 21.52
N ASP A 182 19.96 -12.63 22.02
CA ASP A 182 19.10 -11.46 22.10
C ASP A 182 18.68 -10.96 20.71
N SER A 183 19.59 -10.96 19.75
CA SER A 183 19.31 -10.56 18.36
C SER A 183 18.36 -11.55 17.69
N PHE A 184 18.56 -12.85 17.87
CA PHE A 184 17.64 -13.88 17.37
C PHE A 184 16.26 -13.75 18.03
N GLU A 185 16.19 -13.55 19.34
CA GLU A 185 14.93 -13.37 20.06
C GLU A 185 14.20 -12.10 19.62
N LYS A 186 14.91 -10.97 19.46
CA LYS A 186 14.33 -9.73 18.92
C LYS A 186 13.81 -9.91 17.49
N ILE A 187 14.59 -10.55 16.61
CA ILE A 187 14.16 -10.84 15.24
C ILE A 187 12.93 -11.75 15.25
N GLU A 188 12.88 -12.76 16.10
CA GLU A 188 11.72 -13.65 16.25
C GLU A 188 10.47 -12.89 16.73
N ILE A 189 10.61 -12.02 17.75
CA ILE A 189 9.51 -11.17 18.24
C ILE A 189 9.03 -10.23 17.14
N ILE A 190 9.93 -9.56 16.41
CA ILE A 190 9.59 -8.64 15.32
C ILE A 190 8.88 -9.39 14.18
N THR A 191 9.39 -10.55 13.78
CA THR A 191 8.80 -11.35 12.71
C THR A 191 7.43 -11.91 13.09
N ASN A 192 7.26 -12.38 14.33
CA ASN A 192 5.96 -12.82 14.84
C ASN A 192 4.96 -11.66 14.93
N LYS A 193 5.38 -10.51 15.47
CA LYS A 193 4.54 -9.31 15.52
C LYS A 193 4.15 -8.80 14.13
N ALA A 194 5.08 -8.80 13.18
CA ALA A 194 4.80 -8.45 11.79
C ALA A 194 3.77 -9.41 11.19
N ARG A 195 3.90 -10.72 11.45
CA ARG A 195 2.93 -11.73 11.00
C ARG A 195 1.55 -11.51 11.60
N GLU A 196 1.45 -11.26 12.90
CA GLU A 196 0.17 -10.95 13.57
C GLU A 196 -0.49 -9.72 12.97
N VAL A 197 0.26 -8.62 12.83
CA VAL A 197 -0.23 -7.36 12.22
C VAL A 197 -0.72 -7.60 10.78
N VAL A 198 0.00 -8.41 10.00
CA VAL A 198 -0.42 -8.75 8.63
C VAL A 198 -1.71 -9.56 8.64
N ILE A 199 -1.84 -10.58 9.49
CA ILE A 199 -3.05 -11.41 9.58
C ILE A 199 -4.25 -10.56 9.99
N GLU A 200 -4.12 -9.75 11.05
CA GLU A 200 -5.17 -8.83 11.51
C GLU A 200 -5.57 -7.86 10.39
N SER A 201 -4.61 -7.32 9.64
CA SER A 201 -4.90 -6.43 8.51
C SER A 201 -5.72 -7.12 7.42
N TYR A 202 -5.44 -8.39 7.11
CA TYR A 202 -6.21 -9.16 6.12
C TYR A 202 -7.64 -9.41 6.60
N ILE A 203 -7.83 -9.75 7.88
CA ILE A 203 -9.16 -9.96 8.46
C ILE A 203 -9.98 -8.68 8.40
N VAL A 204 -9.41 -7.53 8.80
CA VAL A 204 -10.11 -6.24 8.78
C VAL A 204 -10.44 -5.81 7.36
N LEU A 205 -9.50 -5.94 6.41
CA LEU A 205 -9.74 -5.65 5.00
C LEU A 205 -10.85 -6.54 4.42
N PHE A 206 -10.84 -7.84 4.73
CA PHE A 206 -11.87 -8.77 4.29
C PHE A 206 -13.27 -8.37 4.80
N CYS A 207 -13.37 -7.99 6.08
CA CYS A 207 -14.61 -7.48 6.67
C CYS A 207 -15.07 -6.18 5.97
N LEU A 208 -14.16 -5.23 5.74
CA LEU A 208 -14.45 -3.98 5.03
C LEU A 208 -14.97 -4.23 3.61
N TYR A 209 -14.32 -5.09 2.83
CA TYR A 209 -14.77 -5.44 1.48
C TYR A 209 -16.12 -6.14 1.48
N THR A 210 -16.36 -7.02 2.44
CA THR A 210 -17.66 -7.69 2.60
C THR A 210 -18.76 -6.67 2.86
N ILE A 211 -18.53 -5.69 3.73
CA ILE A 211 -19.47 -4.60 4.01
C ILE A 211 -19.72 -3.74 2.76
N ILE A 212 -18.67 -3.39 2.01
CA ILE A 212 -18.80 -2.63 0.76
C ILE A 212 -19.67 -3.37 -0.25
N ILE A 213 -19.50 -4.69 -0.39
CA ILE A 213 -20.32 -5.51 -1.29
C ILE A 213 -21.79 -5.49 -0.86
N ILE A 214 -22.07 -5.66 0.44
CA ILE A 214 -23.44 -5.65 0.98
C ILE A 214 -24.11 -4.29 0.73
N ILE A 215 -23.42 -3.19 1.02
CA ILE A 215 -23.94 -1.83 0.80
C ILE A 215 -24.18 -1.58 -0.69
N SER A 216 -23.27 -2.04 -1.55
CA SER A 216 -23.40 -1.90 -3.00
C SER A 216 -24.63 -2.65 -3.52
N LEU A 217 -24.84 -3.88 -3.09
CA LEU A 217 -26.03 -4.67 -3.44
C LEU A 217 -27.32 -3.99 -2.94
N PHE A 218 -27.29 -3.42 -1.73
CA PHE A 218 -28.42 -2.69 -1.18
C PHE A 218 -28.74 -1.41 -1.96
N LEU A 219 -27.72 -0.64 -2.36
CA LEU A 219 -27.89 0.55 -3.20
C LEU A 219 -28.44 0.21 -4.59
N ILE A 220 -27.93 -0.86 -5.22
CA ILE A 220 -28.46 -1.37 -6.50
C ILE A 220 -29.95 -1.69 -6.37
N TYR A 221 -30.33 -2.41 -5.32
CA TYR A 221 -31.73 -2.73 -5.05
C TYR A 221 -32.61 -1.48 -4.85
N LEU A 222 -32.12 -0.46 -4.14
CA LEU A 222 -32.84 0.80 -3.96
C LEU A 222 -33.00 1.57 -5.28
N ILE A 223 -31.96 1.64 -6.10
CA ILE A 223 -31.99 2.33 -7.40
C ILE A 223 -32.96 1.62 -8.35
N ASP A 224 -32.94 0.29 -8.43
CA ASP A 224 -33.87 -0.47 -9.27
C ASP A 224 -35.33 -0.16 -8.89
N ARG A 225 -35.64 -0.27 -7.60
CA ARG A 225 -37.02 -0.14 -7.10
C ARG A 225 -37.53 1.29 -7.15
N ARG A 226 -36.70 2.29 -6.83
CA ARG A 226 -37.14 3.69 -6.72
C ARG A 226 -37.02 4.48 -8.02
N ILE A 227 -36.08 4.14 -8.90
CA ILE A 227 -35.79 4.91 -10.11
C ILE A 227 -36.10 4.08 -11.36
N ILE A 228 -35.42 2.95 -11.54
CA ILE A 228 -35.45 2.20 -12.83
C ILE A 228 -36.86 1.69 -13.15
N ARG A 229 -37.53 1.02 -12.21
CA ARG A 229 -38.88 0.48 -12.43
C ARG A 229 -39.90 1.58 -12.72
N ARG A 230 -39.80 2.72 -12.05
CA ARG A 230 -40.68 3.88 -12.25
C ARG A 230 -40.48 4.49 -13.62
N ILE A 231 -39.23 4.70 -14.03
CA ILE A 231 -38.91 5.18 -15.39
C ILE A 231 -39.45 4.20 -16.44
N LYS A 232 -39.30 2.89 -16.26
CA LYS A 232 -39.86 1.89 -17.18
C LYS A 232 -41.39 2.00 -17.30
N SER A 233 -42.09 2.16 -16.18
CA SER A 233 -43.55 2.35 -16.18
C SER A 233 -43.96 3.65 -16.87
N LEU A 234 -43.24 4.75 -16.62
CA LEU A 234 -43.46 6.03 -17.28
C LEU A 234 -43.28 5.95 -18.80
N ILE A 235 -42.23 5.28 -19.25
CA ILE A 235 -41.99 5.03 -20.68
C ILE A 235 -43.15 4.25 -21.30
N GLN A 236 -43.66 3.22 -20.61
CA GLN A 236 -44.78 2.42 -21.09
C GLN A 236 -46.06 3.26 -21.20
N ASN A 237 -46.43 3.99 -20.15
CA ASN A 237 -47.62 4.84 -20.15
C ASN A 237 -47.55 5.90 -21.26
N THR A 238 -46.37 6.50 -21.45
CA THR A 238 -46.16 7.49 -22.51
C THR A 238 -46.31 6.88 -23.89
N LYS A 239 -45.85 5.64 -24.11
CA LYS A 239 -46.09 4.90 -25.36
C LYS A 239 -47.57 4.63 -25.62
N GLU A 240 -48.33 4.26 -24.59
CA GLU A 240 -49.78 4.03 -24.73
C GLU A 240 -50.53 5.32 -25.08
N ILE A 241 -50.20 6.43 -24.42
CA ILE A 241 -50.73 7.76 -24.75
C ILE A 241 -50.38 8.12 -26.20
N ALA A 242 -49.12 7.91 -26.62
CA ALA A 242 -48.69 8.18 -27.99
C ALA A 242 -49.38 7.30 -29.04
N SER A 243 -49.81 6.09 -28.66
CA SER A 243 -50.58 5.19 -29.54
C SER A 243 -52.06 5.56 -29.66
N GLY A 244 -52.52 6.60 -28.95
CA GLY A 244 -53.89 7.12 -28.99
C GLY A 244 -54.77 6.70 -27.81
N ASN A 245 -54.26 5.89 -26.87
CA ASN A 245 -55.00 5.56 -25.65
C ASN A 245 -54.83 6.70 -24.61
N LEU A 246 -55.72 7.70 -24.69
CA LEU A 246 -55.68 8.87 -23.81
C LEU A 246 -56.39 8.68 -22.47
N ASP A 247 -56.86 7.48 -22.14
CA ASP A 247 -57.45 7.18 -20.82
C ASP A 247 -56.39 6.79 -19.79
N VAL A 248 -55.18 6.44 -20.25
CA VAL A 248 -54.05 6.11 -19.37
C VAL A 248 -53.64 7.33 -18.56
N ARG A 249 -53.47 7.15 -17.25
CA ARG A 249 -52.93 8.16 -16.35
C ARG A 249 -51.77 7.58 -15.58
N THR A 250 -50.78 8.42 -15.33
CA THR A 250 -49.63 8.06 -14.51
C THR A 250 -49.93 8.40 -13.05
N GLU A 251 -49.74 7.44 -12.15
CA GLU A 251 -49.92 7.64 -10.73
C GLU A 251 -48.79 8.51 -10.16
N VAL A 252 -49.15 9.64 -9.54
CA VAL A 252 -48.19 10.55 -8.90
C VAL A 252 -48.03 10.14 -7.44
N VAL A 253 -46.90 9.52 -7.10
CA VAL A 253 -46.68 8.95 -5.75
C VAL A 253 -45.74 9.79 -4.89
N PHE A 254 -44.81 10.52 -5.51
CA PHE A 254 -43.78 11.28 -4.79
C PHE A 254 -43.86 12.77 -5.14
N GLU A 255 -43.28 13.61 -4.28
CA GLU A 255 -43.13 15.05 -4.52
C GLU A 255 -41.69 15.44 -4.88
N ASP A 256 -40.93 14.49 -5.46
CA ASP A 256 -39.59 14.72 -5.98
C ASP A 256 -39.60 14.95 -7.51
N GLU A 257 -38.42 14.94 -8.15
CA GLU A 257 -38.34 15.19 -9.59
C GLU A 257 -39.09 14.15 -10.44
N MET A 258 -39.27 12.91 -9.96
CA MET A 258 -40.11 11.93 -10.66
C MET A 258 -41.57 12.33 -10.56
N GLY A 259 -42.03 12.74 -9.37
CA GLY A 259 -43.40 13.21 -9.19
C GLY A 259 -43.75 14.42 -10.04
N LEU A 260 -42.80 15.36 -10.21
CA LEU A 260 -42.97 16.49 -11.12
C LEU A 260 -43.12 16.03 -12.58
N LEU A 261 -42.31 15.06 -13.02
CA LEU A 261 -42.43 14.50 -14.37
C LEU A 261 -43.76 13.75 -14.58
N GLU A 262 -44.19 12.94 -13.61
CA GLU A 262 -45.48 12.25 -13.61
C GLU A 262 -46.64 13.27 -13.73
N LYS A 263 -46.61 14.38 -12.97
CA LYS A 263 -47.59 15.47 -13.06
C LYS A 263 -47.57 16.14 -14.45
N SER A 264 -46.40 16.46 -14.98
CA SER A 264 -46.27 17.10 -16.30
C SER A 264 -46.85 16.23 -17.43
N ILE A 265 -46.64 14.91 -17.38
CA ILE A 265 -47.21 13.98 -18.35
C ILE A 265 -48.74 13.97 -18.27
N ASN A 266 -49.32 13.91 -17.07
CA ASN A 266 -50.79 13.95 -16.94
C ASN A 266 -51.39 15.25 -17.47
N ILE A 267 -50.77 16.41 -17.20
CA ILE A 267 -51.20 17.71 -17.74
C ILE A 267 -51.16 17.72 -19.27
N MET A 268 -50.12 17.14 -19.88
CA MET A 268 -50.02 16.98 -21.33
C MET A 268 -51.16 16.09 -21.86
N THR A 269 -51.43 14.97 -21.22
CA THR A 269 -52.53 14.07 -21.62
C THR A 269 -53.89 14.74 -21.52
N ASP A 270 -54.15 15.52 -20.47
CA ASP A 270 -55.41 16.26 -20.32
C ASP A 270 -55.59 17.32 -21.43
N LYS A 271 -54.50 17.98 -21.83
CA LYS A 271 -54.52 18.89 -22.99
C LYS A 271 -54.83 18.16 -24.29
N LEU A 272 -54.27 16.96 -24.50
CA LEU A 272 -54.57 16.13 -25.67
C LEU A 272 -56.05 15.71 -25.69
N VAL A 273 -56.61 15.26 -24.57
CA VAL A 273 -58.02 14.89 -24.45
C VAL A 273 -58.93 16.08 -24.76
N ASN A 274 -58.63 17.26 -24.22
CA ASN A 274 -59.42 18.46 -24.48
C ASN A 274 -59.32 18.87 -25.96
N SER A 275 -58.12 18.83 -26.54
CA SER A 275 -57.93 19.10 -27.97
C SER A 275 -58.71 18.12 -28.85
N GLN A 276 -58.74 16.83 -28.50
CA GLN A 276 -59.53 15.82 -29.23
C GLN A 276 -61.03 16.11 -29.13
N LYS A 277 -61.54 16.51 -27.96
CA LYS A 277 -62.94 16.92 -27.77
C LYS A 277 -63.30 18.16 -28.56
N ASP A 278 -62.42 19.15 -28.61
CA ASP A 278 -62.65 20.38 -29.37
C ASP A 278 -62.66 20.10 -30.88
N ILE A 279 -61.73 19.26 -31.36
CA ILE A 279 -61.73 18.77 -32.74
C ILE A 279 -63.03 18.01 -33.03
N GLN A 280 -63.46 17.12 -32.14
CA GLN A 280 -64.70 16.35 -32.31
C GLN A 280 -65.93 17.25 -32.40
N LYS A 281 -66.05 18.27 -31.54
CA LYS A 281 -67.14 19.27 -31.60
C LYS A 281 -67.12 20.05 -32.91
N ILE A 282 -65.94 20.44 -33.39
CA ILE A 282 -65.79 21.13 -34.67
C ILE A 282 -66.24 20.22 -35.81
N VAL A 283 -65.84 18.95 -35.79
CA VAL A 283 -66.25 17.94 -36.77
C VAL A 283 -67.75 17.74 -36.74
N GLU A 284 -68.37 17.54 -35.57
CA GLU A 284 -69.82 17.37 -35.42
C GLU A 284 -70.60 18.58 -35.93
N LYS A 285 -70.16 19.79 -35.58
CA LYS A 285 -70.76 21.03 -36.08
C LYS A 285 -70.69 21.12 -37.60
N ARG A 286 -69.53 20.82 -38.19
CA ARG A 286 -69.35 20.82 -39.65
C ARG A 286 -70.20 19.74 -40.34
N THR A 287 -70.31 18.55 -39.77
CA THR A 287 -71.16 17.48 -40.29
C THR A 287 -72.63 17.89 -40.26
N ALA A 288 -73.10 18.48 -39.16
CA ALA A 288 -74.48 18.98 -39.04
C ALA A 288 -74.77 20.13 -40.02
N GLU A 289 -73.83 21.07 -40.19
CA GLU A 289 -73.91 22.13 -41.20
C GLU A 289 -74.02 21.54 -42.62
N ILE A 290 -73.21 20.53 -42.94
CA ILE A 290 -73.27 19.82 -44.23
C ILE A 290 -74.60 19.09 -44.41
N GLU A 291 -75.10 18.38 -43.41
CA GLU A 291 -76.40 17.70 -43.49
C GLU A 291 -77.56 18.68 -43.68
N GLN A 292 -77.54 19.82 -42.98
CA GLN A 292 -78.55 20.85 -43.13
C GLN A 292 -78.50 21.46 -44.53
N LEU A 293 -77.30 21.76 -45.03
CA LEU A 293 -77.09 22.24 -46.40
C LEU A 293 -77.58 21.19 -47.42
N ASN A 294 -77.31 19.91 -47.19
CA ASN A 294 -77.71 18.83 -48.08
C ASN A 294 -79.25 18.68 -48.12
N LYS A 295 -79.93 18.70 -46.95
CA LYS A 295 -81.40 18.72 -46.86
C LYS A 295 -82.00 19.94 -47.58
N TYR A 296 -81.39 21.11 -47.43
CA TYR A 296 -81.81 22.32 -48.14
C TYR A 296 -81.68 22.17 -49.66
N LEU A 297 -80.56 21.64 -50.16
CA LEU A 297 -80.32 21.42 -51.58
C LEU A 297 -81.31 20.42 -52.18
N VAL A 298 -81.53 19.28 -51.52
CA VAL A 298 -82.54 18.28 -51.93
C VAL A 298 -83.94 18.90 -51.94
N GLY A 299 -84.30 19.64 -50.90
CA GLY A 299 -85.58 20.37 -50.85
C GLY A 299 -85.73 21.44 -51.94
N ARG A 300 -84.63 22.06 -52.37
CA ARG A 300 -84.60 22.99 -53.51
C ARG A 300 -84.80 22.24 -54.83
N GLU A 301 -84.13 21.11 -55.02
CA GLU A 301 -84.29 20.28 -56.22
C GLU A 301 -85.73 19.75 -56.37
N LEU A 302 -86.34 19.25 -55.29
CA LEU A 302 -87.73 18.79 -55.31
C LEU A 302 -88.69 19.92 -55.70
N ARG A 303 -88.51 21.12 -55.14
CA ARG A 303 -89.30 22.30 -55.54
C ARG A 303 -89.09 22.68 -57.01
N MET A 304 -87.86 22.58 -57.52
CA MET A 304 -87.57 22.82 -58.93
C MET A 304 -88.26 21.78 -59.84
N ILE A 305 -88.30 20.51 -59.42
CA ILE A 305 -89.03 19.44 -60.13
C ILE A 305 -90.53 19.74 -60.13
N GLU A 306 -91.10 20.13 -59.00
CA GLU A 306 -92.53 20.47 -58.89
C GLU A 306 -92.89 21.71 -59.72
N LEU A 307 -92.05 22.75 -59.70
CA LEU A 307 -92.22 23.95 -60.53
C LEU A 307 -92.13 23.62 -62.02
N LYS A 308 -91.19 22.77 -62.44
CA LYS A 308 -91.13 22.28 -63.83
C LYS A 308 -92.39 21.52 -64.23
N LYS A 309 -92.94 20.70 -63.33
CA LYS A 309 -94.20 19.98 -63.56
C LYS A 309 -95.37 20.94 -63.73
N LYS A 310 -95.51 21.94 -62.84
CA LYS A 310 -96.55 22.98 -62.93
C LYS A 310 -96.41 23.85 -64.18
N LEU A 311 -95.18 24.18 -64.60
CA LEU A 311 -94.94 24.87 -65.87
C LEU A 311 -95.38 24.03 -67.07
N ASN A 312 -95.14 22.72 -67.02
CA ASN A 312 -95.61 21.79 -68.06
C ASN A 312 -97.16 21.70 -68.08
N GLU A 313 -97.81 21.67 -66.91
CA GLU A 313 -99.28 21.67 -66.79
C GLU A 313 -99.88 22.98 -67.34
N GLN A 314 -99.31 24.15 -67.02
CA GLN A 314 -99.74 25.43 -67.61
C GLN A 314 -99.46 25.54 -69.11
N SER A 315 -98.36 24.98 -69.60
CA SER A 315 -98.09 24.93 -71.05
C SER A 315 -99.06 24.03 -71.83
N HIS A 316 -99.76 23.10 -71.15
CA HIS A 316 -100.83 22.30 -71.73
C HIS A 316 -102.20 22.98 -71.64
N GLU A 317 -102.45 23.86 -70.67
CA GLU A 317 -103.67 24.69 -70.59
C GLU A 317 -103.66 25.88 -71.56
N ASP A 318 -102.50 26.50 -71.81
CA ASP A 318 -102.37 27.60 -72.78
C ASP A 318 -102.33 27.14 -74.26
N SER A 319 -102.41 25.82 -74.51
CA SER A 319 -102.33 25.19 -75.85
C SER A 319 -103.64 24.55 -76.34
N GLN A 320 -104.80 24.86 -75.73
CA GLN A 320 -106.14 24.46 -76.22
C GLN A 320 -107.11 25.65 -76.23
#